data_AF-S2FKE2-F1
#
_entry.id   AF-S2FKE2-F1
#
_cell.length_a   1.000
_cell.length_b   1.000
_cell.length_c   1.000
_cell.angle_alpha   90.00
_cell.angle_beta   90.00
_cell.angle_gamma   90.00
#
_symmetry.space_group_name_H-M   'P 1'
#
loop_
_entity.id
_entity.type
_entity.pdbx_description
1 polymer ?
#
loop_
_entity_poly.entity_id
_entity_poly.type
_entity_poly.pdbx_seq_one_letter_code
_entity_poly.pdbx_strand_id
1 'polypeptide(L)'
;MKLMAIKVLLVEDDRALREALADTLLLAGHDYKAVASAQEALEAAAAEAFNLVVSDVNMPGMDGHQLLALLRARQPQLPVLLMTAHGAVERAVDAMRQGAADYLVKPFEPKALLDLVARHAQGRVGATDGEGPVAFEPASAQLLELAARVARSDSTVLISGESGTGKEVLARYIHQHSHRASQPFIAINCAAIPDNMLEATLFGHEKGSFTGAIAAQAGKFEQADGGTILLDEISEMPLGLQAKLLRVLQEREVERVGARKPIALDIRVVATTNRDLAGEVAAGRFREDLYYRLSVFPLAWRPLRERTADILPLAERLLARHVNKMKHAAARLSPAAQACLIAYPWPGNVRELDNALQRALILQQGGVIEPQDFCLNGPIACAPLPALAPAPTTVRAVEAESGGGLGDDLRRREFQMIIDTLRTERGRRKEAAERLGISPRTLRYKLAQMRDAGMDVEAYLFAT
;
A
#
# COMPACT_ATOMS: atom_id res chain seq x y z
N MET A 1 11.26 -5.47 30.01
CA MET A 1 11.05 -6.65 29.16
C MET A 1 12.39 -7.38 29.06
N LYS A 2 12.48 -8.65 29.47
CA LYS A 2 13.69 -9.46 29.22
C LYS A 2 13.86 -9.58 27.70
N LEU A 3 15.00 -9.18 27.15
CA LEU A 3 15.35 -9.46 25.75
C LEU A 3 15.23 -10.98 25.55
N MET A 4 14.52 -11.42 24.50
CA MET A 4 14.56 -12.82 24.10
C MET A 4 16.01 -13.18 23.78
N ALA A 5 16.53 -14.23 24.41
CA ALA A 5 17.89 -14.70 24.19
C ALA A 5 17.98 -15.25 22.76
N ILE A 6 18.73 -14.55 21.90
CA ILE A 6 19.03 -14.98 20.53
C ILE A 6 19.98 -16.17 20.63
N LYS A 7 19.63 -17.30 20.00
CA LYS A 7 20.49 -18.48 19.91
C LYS A 7 20.97 -18.70 18.48
N VAL A 8 22.28 -18.65 18.27
CA VAL A 8 22.93 -18.76 16.95
C VAL A 8 23.60 -20.12 16.79
N LEU A 9 23.37 -20.80 15.66
CA LEU A 9 24.14 -21.98 15.26
C LEU A 9 25.33 -21.52 14.42
N LEU A 10 26.54 -21.64 14.95
CA LEU A 10 27.78 -21.23 14.29
C LEU A 10 28.48 -22.46 13.69
N VAL A 11 28.73 -22.46 12.39
CA VAL A 11 29.35 -23.55 11.64
C VAL A 11 30.62 -23.03 10.97
N GLU A 12 31.77 -23.49 11.46
CA GLU A 12 33.08 -23.05 10.99
C GLU A 12 34.11 -24.16 11.26
N ASP A 13 34.85 -24.56 10.22
CA ASP A 13 35.85 -25.63 10.30
C ASP A 13 37.18 -25.13 10.87
N ASP A 14 37.56 -23.87 10.62
CA ASP A 14 38.71 -23.24 11.26
C ASP A 14 38.43 -22.99 12.75
N ARG A 15 39.14 -23.72 13.60
CA ARG A 15 39.02 -23.63 15.05
C ARG A 15 39.28 -22.23 15.59
N ALA A 16 40.30 -21.53 15.10
CA ALA A 16 40.68 -20.21 15.62
C ALA A 16 39.62 -19.17 15.27
N LEU A 17 39.09 -19.21 14.04
CA LEU A 17 38.02 -18.33 13.63
C LEU A 17 36.71 -18.66 14.35
N ARG A 18 36.39 -19.95 14.53
CA ARG A 18 35.21 -20.37 15.28
C ARG A 18 35.23 -19.88 16.73
N GLU A 19 36.38 -19.97 17.41
CA GLU A 19 36.56 -19.45 18.77
C GLU A 19 36.38 -17.93 18.81
N ALA A 20 36.97 -17.18 17.88
CA ALA A 20 36.82 -15.73 17.82
C ALA A 20 35.36 -15.26 17.55
N LEU A 21 34.63 -15.97 16.70
CA LEU A 21 33.22 -15.69 16.41
C LEU A 21 32.32 -16.03 17.60
N ALA A 22 32.59 -17.15 18.26
CA ALA A 22 31.92 -17.56 19.49
C ALA A 22 32.08 -16.51 20.61
N ASP A 23 33.32 -16.02 20.82
CA ASP A 23 33.59 -14.96 21.80
C ASP A 23 32.87 -13.65 21.45
N THR A 24 32.84 -13.29 20.17
CA THR A 24 32.13 -12.10 19.69
C THR A 24 30.63 -12.17 19.99
N LEU A 25 30.00 -13.32 19.74
CA LEU A 25 28.58 -13.54 20.03
C LEU A 25 28.28 -13.51 21.54
N LEU A 26 29.15 -14.13 22.35
CA LEU A 26 29.00 -14.16 23.80
C LEU A 26 29.11 -12.76 24.42
N LEU A 27 30.10 -11.97 23.98
CA LEU A 27 30.30 -10.58 24.43
C LEU A 27 29.11 -9.67 24.07
N ALA A 28 28.41 -9.98 22.98
CA ALA A 28 27.18 -9.29 22.58
C ALA A 28 25.91 -9.78 23.32
N GLY A 29 26.04 -10.78 24.19
CA GLY A 29 24.93 -11.35 24.95
C GLY A 29 24.02 -12.29 24.13
N HIS A 30 24.54 -12.88 23.05
CA HIS A 30 23.86 -13.91 22.26
C HIS A 30 24.31 -15.30 22.70
N ASP A 31 23.35 -16.21 22.85
CA ASP A 31 23.63 -17.63 23.07
C ASP A 31 24.05 -18.27 21.74
N TYR A 32 24.88 -19.30 21.79
CA TYR A 32 25.36 -19.94 20.57
C TYR A 32 25.67 -21.43 20.77
N LYS A 33 25.62 -22.18 19.66
CA LYS A 33 26.17 -23.53 19.56
C LYS A 33 27.15 -23.54 18.39
N ALA A 34 28.42 -23.82 18.67
CA ALA A 34 29.46 -23.86 17.66
C ALA A 34 29.74 -25.31 17.26
N VAL A 35 29.77 -25.59 15.96
CA VAL A 35 30.02 -26.90 15.36
C VAL A 35 31.08 -26.80 14.27
N ALA A 36 31.74 -27.92 13.97
CA ALA A 36 32.89 -27.95 13.05
C ALA A 36 32.53 -28.35 11.62
N SER A 37 31.32 -28.87 11.39
CA SER A 37 30.91 -29.41 10.11
C SER A 37 29.42 -29.19 9.82
N ALA A 38 29.05 -29.23 8.54
CA ALA A 38 27.66 -29.15 8.12
C ALA A 38 26.81 -30.32 8.63
N GLN A 39 27.39 -31.52 8.79
CA GLN A 39 26.70 -32.68 9.35
C GLN A 39 26.29 -32.44 10.81
N GLU A 40 27.23 -31.96 11.64
CA GLU A 40 26.95 -31.58 13.03
C GLU A 40 25.92 -30.45 13.10
N ALA A 41 25.95 -29.52 12.15
CA ALA A 41 24.97 -28.44 12.07
C ALA A 41 23.55 -28.97 11.81
N LEU A 42 23.39 -29.95 10.93
CA LEU A 42 22.09 -30.57 10.65
C LEU A 42 21.56 -31.37 11.85
N GLU A 43 22.43 -32.07 12.57
CA GLU A 43 22.07 -32.77 13.80
C GLU A 43 21.69 -31.80 14.91
N ALA A 44 22.46 -30.73 15.09
CA ALA A 44 22.17 -29.67 16.06
C ALA A 44 20.84 -28.99 15.75
N ALA A 45 20.59 -28.59 14.50
CA ALA A 45 19.35 -27.96 14.07
C ALA A 45 18.12 -28.88 14.20
N ALA A 46 18.32 -30.21 14.18
CA ALA A 46 17.24 -31.17 14.44
C ALA A 46 16.97 -31.37 15.94
N ALA A 47 18.00 -31.24 16.78
CA ALA A 47 17.89 -31.45 18.23
C ALA A 47 17.37 -30.21 18.99
N GLU A 48 17.69 -29.01 18.52
CA GLU A 48 17.39 -27.75 19.20
C GLU A 48 16.95 -26.66 18.23
N ALA A 49 16.17 -25.69 18.72
CA ALA A 49 15.73 -24.54 17.92
C ALA A 49 16.78 -23.41 17.95
N PHE A 50 17.03 -22.82 16.77
CA PHE A 50 17.93 -21.68 16.59
C PHE A 50 17.21 -20.52 15.92
N ASN A 51 17.72 -19.30 16.13
CA ASN A 51 17.19 -18.10 15.50
C ASN A 51 17.91 -17.77 14.19
N LEU A 52 19.16 -18.21 14.04
CA LEU A 52 20.01 -17.94 12.88
C LEU A 52 21.10 -19.00 12.79
N VAL A 53 21.42 -19.42 11.56
CA VAL A 53 22.63 -20.19 11.26
C VAL A 53 23.66 -19.26 10.64
N VAL A 54 24.89 -19.28 11.12
CA VAL A 54 26.04 -18.59 10.51
C VAL A 54 27.02 -19.68 10.09
N SER A 55 27.23 -19.85 8.79
CA SER A 55 28.04 -20.95 8.25
C SER A 55 29.13 -20.46 7.33
N ASP A 56 30.34 -21.00 7.42
CA ASP A 56 31.31 -20.88 6.33
C ASP A 56 30.76 -21.56 5.06
N VAL A 57 31.09 -21.00 3.90
CA VAL A 57 30.87 -21.59 2.59
C VAL A 57 31.88 -22.71 2.35
N ASN A 58 33.14 -22.51 2.69
CA ASN A 58 34.23 -23.40 2.30
C ASN A 58 34.56 -24.40 3.43
N MET A 59 33.72 -25.41 3.61
CA MET A 59 33.93 -26.46 4.62
C MET A 59 34.31 -27.81 3.99
N PRO A 60 35.12 -28.64 4.65
CA PRO A 60 35.43 -30.00 4.21
C PRO A 60 34.18 -30.89 4.13
N GLY A 61 34.05 -31.65 3.04
CA GLY A 61 32.92 -32.56 2.84
C GLY A 61 31.70 -31.85 2.28
N MET A 62 30.73 -31.53 3.15
CA MET A 62 29.52 -30.80 2.75
C MET A 62 29.76 -29.30 2.93
N ASP A 63 29.66 -28.56 1.83
CA ASP A 63 29.88 -27.12 1.81
C ASP A 63 28.68 -26.32 2.37
N GLY A 64 28.87 -25.03 2.62
CA GLY A 64 27.82 -24.16 3.18
C GLY A 64 26.59 -24.00 2.28
N HIS A 65 26.74 -24.16 0.96
CA HIS A 65 25.62 -24.08 0.02
C HIS A 65 24.74 -25.34 0.08
N GLN A 66 25.36 -26.51 0.18
CA GLN A 66 24.67 -27.78 0.37
C GLN A 66 23.95 -27.82 1.72
N LEU A 67 24.60 -27.29 2.77
CA LEU A 67 23.96 -27.10 4.08
C LEU A 67 22.73 -26.20 3.99
N LEU A 68 22.84 -25.05 3.31
CA LEU A 68 21.72 -24.14 3.07
C LEU A 68 20.55 -24.85 2.38
N ALA A 69 20.80 -25.59 1.30
CA ALA A 69 19.75 -26.29 0.57
C ALA A 69 19.01 -27.31 1.45
N LEU A 70 19.73 -28.05 2.29
CA LEU A 70 19.15 -29.04 3.21
C LEU A 70 18.37 -28.38 4.35
N LEU A 71 18.89 -27.28 4.92
CA LEU A 71 18.20 -26.51 5.95
C LEU A 71 16.93 -25.87 5.39
N ARG A 72 16.94 -25.36 4.16
CA ARG A 72 15.75 -24.79 3.53
C ARG A 72 14.68 -25.84 3.23
N ALA A 73 15.07 -27.06 2.88
CA ALA A 73 14.12 -28.15 2.67
C ALA A 73 13.45 -28.63 3.98
N ARG A 74 14.18 -28.60 5.11
CA ARG A 74 13.70 -29.12 6.40
C ARG A 74 13.08 -28.05 7.30
N GLN A 75 13.66 -26.86 7.33
CA GLN A 75 13.26 -25.72 8.16
C GLN A 75 13.29 -24.43 7.32
N PRO A 76 12.29 -24.21 6.44
CA PRO A 76 12.27 -23.06 5.54
C PRO A 76 12.30 -21.70 6.25
N GLN A 77 11.91 -21.66 7.54
CA GLN A 77 11.83 -20.44 8.36
C GLN A 77 13.16 -20.06 9.04
N LEU A 78 14.15 -20.96 9.08
CA LEU A 78 15.44 -20.70 9.74
C LEU A 78 16.35 -19.89 8.81
N PRO A 79 16.69 -18.62 9.13
CA PRO A 79 17.59 -17.84 8.30
C PRO A 79 19.02 -18.40 8.38
N VAL A 80 19.73 -18.34 7.25
CA VAL A 80 21.11 -18.82 7.11
C VAL A 80 21.98 -17.71 6.52
N LEU A 81 22.96 -17.25 7.30
CA LEU A 81 24.00 -16.30 6.93
C LEU A 81 25.25 -17.09 6.49
N LEU A 82 25.73 -16.84 5.27
CA LEU A 82 26.93 -17.51 4.75
C LEU A 82 28.18 -16.62 4.87
N MET A 83 29.31 -17.18 5.29
CA MET A 83 30.60 -16.49 5.34
C MET A 83 31.49 -16.98 4.19
N THR A 84 32.14 -16.07 3.45
CA THR A 84 32.97 -16.46 2.29
C THR A 84 34.27 -15.68 2.24
N ALA A 85 35.35 -16.30 1.76
CA ALA A 85 36.59 -15.59 1.44
C ALA A 85 36.45 -14.68 0.20
N HIS A 86 37.36 -13.71 0.08
CA HIS A 86 37.41 -12.74 -1.03
C HIS A 86 37.55 -13.45 -2.39
N GLY A 87 36.78 -13.04 -3.40
CA GLY A 87 36.86 -13.57 -4.78
C GLY A 87 35.67 -14.40 -5.28
N ALA A 88 34.56 -14.47 -4.53
CA ALA A 88 33.39 -15.28 -4.90
C ALA A 88 32.06 -14.47 -4.98
N VAL A 89 32.08 -13.28 -5.60
CA VAL A 89 30.87 -12.44 -5.75
C VAL A 89 29.75 -13.17 -6.51
N GLU A 90 30.09 -13.94 -7.54
CA GLU A 90 29.12 -14.75 -8.30
C GLU A 90 28.45 -15.83 -7.43
N ARG A 91 29.23 -16.50 -6.55
CA ARG A 91 28.69 -17.51 -5.62
C ARG A 91 27.84 -16.88 -4.52
N ALA A 92 28.12 -15.65 -4.09
CA ALA A 92 27.25 -14.92 -3.17
C ALA A 92 25.87 -14.65 -3.80
N VAL A 93 25.81 -14.34 -5.10
CA VAL A 93 24.54 -14.17 -5.83
C VAL A 93 23.75 -15.50 -5.88
N ASP A 94 24.43 -16.61 -6.16
CA ASP A 94 23.80 -17.93 -6.21
C ASP A 94 23.33 -18.42 -4.83
N ALA A 95 24.10 -18.15 -3.76
CA ALA A 95 23.66 -18.37 -2.38
C ALA A 95 22.34 -17.64 -2.07
N MET A 96 22.24 -16.37 -2.46
CA MET A 96 21.03 -15.59 -2.23
C MET A 96 19.83 -16.12 -3.04
N ARG A 97 20.05 -16.61 -4.28
CA ARG A 97 19.00 -17.27 -5.08
C ARG A 97 18.52 -18.58 -4.45
N GLN A 98 19.42 -19.31 -3.80
CA GLN A 98 19.13 -20.54 -3.07
C GLN A 98 18.49 -20.28 -1.69
N GLY A 99 18.29 -19.02 -1.33
CA GLY A 99 17.61 -18.61 -0.10
C GLY A 99 18.54 -18.38 1.09
N ALA A 100 19.81 -18.02 0.92
CA ALA A 100 20.58 -17.46 2.04
C ALA A 100 19.91 -16.15 2.52
N ALA A 101 19.91 -15.90 3.83
CA ALA A 101 19.38 -14.68 4.43
C ALA A 101 20.32 -13.49 4.18
N ASP A 102 21.63 -13.72 4.23
CA ASP A 102 22.66 -12.74 3.85
C ASP A 102 23.99 -13.46 3.62
N TYR A 103 25.03 -12.70 3.29
CA TYR A 103 26.40 -13.19 3.28
C TYR A 103 27.38 -12.20 3.92
N LEU A 104 28.48 -12.71 4.45
CA LEU A 104 29.53 -11.94 5.10
C LEU A 104 30.89 -12.28 4.47
N VAL A 105 31.57 -11.27 3.94
CA VAL A 105 32.85 -11.46 3.25
C VAL A 105 34.00 -11.39 4.25
N LYS A 106 34.81 -12.44 4.33
CA LYS A 106 36.05 -12.50 5.10
C LYS A 106 37.17 -11.74 4.34
N PRO A 107 37.97 -10.89 5.02
CA PRO A 107 37.89 -10.52 6.43
C PRO A 107 36.79 -9.47 6.71
N PHE A 108 36.16 -9.54 7.88
CA PHE A 108 35.12 -8.60 8.33
C PHE A 108 35.37 -8.12 9.75
N GLU A 109 34.79 -6.96 10.09
CA GLU A 109 34.81 -6.45 11.47
C GLU A 109 33.75 -7.16 12.33
N PRO A 110 34.01 -7.39 13.63
CA PRO A 110 33.03 -8.00 14.55
C PRO A 110 31.67 -7.31 14.56
N LYS A 111 31.66 -5.98 14.41
CA LYS A 111 30.43 -5.19 14.34
C LYS A 111 29.54 -5.57 13.16
N ALA A 112 30.12 -5.88 12.00
CA ALA A 112 29.37 -6.28 10.81
C ALA A 112 28.63 -7.61 11.01
N LEU A 113 29.25 -8.57 11.71
CA LEU A 113 28.59 -9.81 12.11
C LEU A 113 27.43 -9.55 13.06
N LEU A 114 27.65 -8.75 14.11
CA LEU A 114 26.62 -8.45 15.11
C LEU A 114 25.42 -7.71 14.51
N ASP A 115 25.66 -6.79 13.58
CA ASP A 115 24.59 -6.07 12.87
C ASP A 115 23.71 -7.03 12.04
N LEU A 116 24.33 -8.02 11.39
CA LEU A 116 23.61 -9.06 10.63
C LEU A 116 22.86 -10.03 11.54
N VAL A 117 23.48 -10.45 12.65
CA VAL A 117 22.83 -11.30 13.66
C VAL A 117 21.62 -10.59 14.26
N ALA A 118 21.74 -9.32 14.64
CA ALA A 118 20.63 -8.55 15.18
C ALA A 118 19.48 -8.38 14.18
N ARG A 119 19.79 -8.16 12.89
CA ARG A 119 18.81 -8.02 11.81
C ARG A 119 18.05 -9.33 11.57
N HIS A 120 18.76 -10.44 11.42
CA HIS A 120 18.18 -11.70 10.95
C HIS A 120 17.67 -12.60 12.07
N ALA A 121 18.29 -12.59 13.25
CA ALA A 121 17.87 -13.45 14.36
C ALA A 121 16.67 -12.93 15.14
N GLN A 122 16.35 -11.63 15.05
CA GLN A 122 15.16 -11.03 15.68
C GLN A 122 13.93 -10.97 14.75
N GLY A 123 14.04 -11.45 13.50
CA GLY A 123 13.02 -11.22 12.47
C GLY A 123 12.81 -9.73 12.18
N ARG A 124 13.76 -8.88 12.58
CA ARG A 124 13.71 -7.44 12.38
C ARG A 124 14.40 -7.12 11.07
N VAL A 125 13.65 -7.24 9.97
CA VAL A 125 13.84 -6.30 8.85
C VAL A 125 13.81 -4.92 9.49
N GLY A 126 14.95 -4.22 9.46
CA GLY A 126 15.20 -3.05 10.28
C GLY A 126 13.97 -2.14 10.37
N ALA A 127 13.38 -2.08 11.57
CA ALA A 127 12.52 -0.99 11.92
C ALA A 127 13.42 0.25 12.01
N THR A 128 13.71 0.84 10.85
CA THR A 128 13.91 2.29 10.82
C THR A 128 12.60 2.86 11.34
N ASP A 129 12.64 3.52 12.50
CA ASP A 129 11.57 4.37 12.98
C ASP A 129 11.15 5.32 11.85
N GLY A 130 10.09 4.96 11.11
CA GLY A 130 9.72 5.65 9.88
C GLY A 130 8.75 4.83 9.02
N GLU A 131 7.97 5.52 8.19
CA GLU A 131 6.85 5.10 7.33
C GLU A 131 7.13 3.98 6.28
N GLY A 132 8.00 3.00 6.56
CA GLY A 132 8.30 1.88 5.67
C GLY A 132 7.17 0.84 5.55
N PRO A 133 7.23 -0.08 4.56
CA PRO A 133 6.23 -1.12 4.36
C PRO A 133 6.24 -2.12 5.52
N VAL A 134 5.08 -2.68 5.87
CA VAL A 134 4.97 -3.75 6.86
C VAL A 134 5.09 -5.09 6.12
N ALA A 135 5.98 -5.96 6.59
CA ALA A 135 6.18 -7.30 6.05
C ALA A 135 6.56 -8.29 7.15
N PHE A 136 5.61 -9.15 7.50
CA PHE A 136 5.75 -10.29 8.41
C PHE A 136 5.52 -11.61 7.68
N GLU A 137 4.74 -11.60 6.60
CA GLU A 137 4.63 -12.72 5.68
C GLU A 137 6.01 -12.98 5.03
N PRO A 138 6.50 -14.23 5.00
CA PRO A 138 7.81 -14.55 4.43
C PRO A 138 7.99 -14.05 2.99
N ALA A 139 6.94 -14.14 2.17
CA ALA A 139 6.97 -13.64 0.79
C ALA A 139 7.09 -12.11 0.72
N SER A 140 6.44 -11.39 1.65
CA SER A 140 6.56 -9.94 1.76
C SER A 140 7.95 -9.52 2.24
N ALA A 141 8.52 -10.25 3.21
CA ALA A 141 9.86 -9.98 3.75
C ALA A 141 10.94 -10.18 2.67
N GLN A 142 10.90 -11.28 1.93
CA GLN A 142 11.80 -11.56 0.81
C GLN A 142 11.72 -10.47 -0.27
N LEU A 143 10.51 -9.98 -0.56
CA LEU A 143 10.31 -8.92 -1.55
C LEU A 143 10.87 -7.57 -1.07
N LEU A 144 10.76 -7.26 0.22
CA LEU A 144 11.40 -6.08 0.81
C LEU A 144 12.92 -6.17 0.78
N GLU A 145 13.50 -7.33 1.09
CA GLU A 145 14.95 -7.54 0.97
C GLU A 145 15.43 -7.39 -0.47
N LEU A 146 14.65 -7.89 -1.44
CA LEU A 146 14.93 -7.67 -2.86
C LEU A 146 14.84 -6.18 -3.21
N ALA A 147 13.80 -5.50 -2.75
CA ALA A 147 13.61 -4.06 -2.97
C ALA A 147 14.76 -3.23 -2.38
N ALA A 148 15.24 -3.57 -1.17
CA ALA A 148 16.39 -2.93 -0.54
C ALA A 148 17.70 -3.16 -1.30
N ARG A 149 17.88 -4.34 -1.91
CA ARG A 149 19.03 -4.61 -2.78
C ARG A 149 18.96 -3.81 -4.08
N VAL A 150 17.81 -3.82 -4.75
CA VAL A 150 17.58 -3.04 -5.97
C VAL A 150 17.71 -1.54 -5.70
N ALA A 151 17.37 -1.08 -4.49
CA ALA A 151 17.54 0.31 -4.06
C ALA A 151 18.99 0.80 -4.17
N ARG A 152 19.99 -0.07 -4.00
CA ARG A 152 21.42 0.26 -4.13
C ARG A 152 21.88 0.46 -5.58
N SER A 153 21.03 0.17 -6.56
CA SER A 153 21.29 0.42 -7.99
C SER A 153 20.43 1.57 -8.52
N ASP A 154 20.85 2.20 -9.61
CA ASP A 154 20.05 3.19 -10.35
C ASP A 154 19.13 2.56 -11.41
N SER A 155 18.96 1.24 -11.40
CA SER A 155 18.10 0.54 -12.36
C SER A 155 16.62 0.90 -12.20
N THR A 156 15.91 0.94 -13.33
CA THR A 156 14.46 1.15 -13.36
C THR A 156 13.73 -0.02 -12.73
N VAL A 157 12.75 0.29 -11.88
CA VAL A 157 11.96 -0.71 -11.17
C VAL A 157 10.50 -0.62 -11.61
N LEU A 158 9.90 -1.76 -11.96
CA LEU A 158 8.48 -1.86 -12.27
C LEU A 158 7.77 -2.63 -11.15
N ILE A 159 6.89 -1.96 -10.41
CA ILE A 159 6.12 -2.54 -9.32
C ILE A 159 4.72 -2.89 -9.81
N SER A 160 4.41 -4.17 -9.90
CA SER A 160 3.10 -4.67 -10.30
C SER A 160 2.32 -5.17 -9.08
N GLY A 161 1.01 -4.98 -9.07
CA GLY A 161 0.14 -5.50 -8.02
C GLY A 161 -1.21 -4.80 -7.99
N GLU A 162 -2.21 -5.43 -7.39
CA GLU A 162 -3.57 -4.91 -7.35
C GLU A 162 -3.67 -3.49 -6.75
N SER A 163 -4.79 -2.81 -7.02
CA SER A 163 -5.03 -1.49 -6.43
C SER A 163 -5.09 -1.58 -4.90
N GLY A 164 -4.53 -0.58 -4.22
CA GLY A 164 -4.57 -0.51 -2.76
C GLY A 164 -3.61 -1.46 -2.03
N THR A 165 -2.72 -2.17 -2.72
CA THR A 165 -1.77 -3.11 -2.06
C THR A 165 -0.56 -2.45 -1.39
N GLY A 166 -0.30 -1.16 -1.67
CA GLY A 166 0.81 -0.41 -1.08
C GLY A 166 2.02 -0.20 -2.01
N LYS A 167 1.85 -0.27 -3.33
CA LYS A 167 2.92 -0.07 -4.32
C LYS A 167 3.69 1.25 -4.14
N GLU A 168 2.99 2.35 -3.84
CA GLU A 168 3.64 3.65 -3.57
C GLU A 168 4.54 3.59 -2.32
N VAL A 169 4.11 2.88 -1.26
CA VAL A 169 4.90 2.71 -0.04
C VAL A 169 6.18 1.93 -0.35
N LEU A 170 6.09 0.90 -1.20
CA LEU A 170 7.26 0.17 -1.68
C LEU A 170 8.19 1.06 -2.53
N ALA A 171 7.65 1.90 -3.41
CA ALA A 171 8.45 2.83 -4.19
C ALA A 171 9.20 3.84 -3.31
N ARG A 172 8.54 4.37 -2.27
CA ARG A 172 9.16 5.25 -1.27
C ARG A 172 10.25 4.52 -0.49
N TYR A 173 10.01 3.27 -0.11
CA TYR A 173 11.00 2.42 0.55
C TYR A 173 12.27 2.24 -0.30
N ILE A 174 12.11 1.95 -1.59
CA ILE A 174 13.23 1.83 -2.54
C ILE A 174 14.02 3.14 -2.62
N HIS A 175 13.34 4.28 -2.69
CA HIS A 175 14.00 5.58 -2.71
C HIS A 175 14.79 5.85 -1.41
N GLN A 176 14.18 5.60 -0.24
CA GLN A 176 14.80 5.79 1.08
C GLN A 176 16.03 4.90 1.31
N HIS A 177 16.11 3.74 0.65
CA HIS A 177 17.24 2.81 0.75
C HIS A 177 18.24 2.97 -0.41
N SER A 178 18.11 4.02 -1.22
CA SER A 178 18.99 4.29 -2.35
C SER A 178 20.08 5.31 -2.04
N HIS A 179 21.06 5.43 -2.94
CA HIS A 179 22.05 6.52 -2.89
C HIS A 179 21.43 7.91 -3.04
N ARG A 180 20.16 7.99 -3.50
CA ARG A 180 19.39 9.22 -3.70
C ARG A 180 18.40 9.49 -2.57
N ALA A 181 18.51 8.82 -1.41
CA ALA A 181 17.54 8.95 -0.31
C ALA A 181 17.36 10.38 0.24
N SER A 182 18.38 11.24 0.11
CA SER A 182 18.32 12.66 0.48
C SER A 182 17.86 13.58 -0.65
N GLN A 183 17.64 13.06 -1.85
CA GLN A 183 17.26 13.79 -3.06
C GLN A 183 15.73 13.81 -3.23
N PRO A 184 15.19 14.61 -4.16
CA PRO A 184 13.75 14.70 -4.36
C PRO A 184 13.12 13.35 -4.73
N PHE A 185 11.98 13.03 -4.10
CA PHE A 185 11.08 11.96 -4.53
C PHE A 185 9.81 12.59 -5.12
N ILE A 186 9.68 12.55 -6.44
CA ILE A 186 8.57 13.15 -7.17
C ILE A 186 7.62 12.05 -7.63
N ALA A 187 6.43 11.99 -7.05
CA ALA A 187 5.38 11.06 -7.46
C ALA A 187 4.35 11.74 -8.37
N ILE A 188 3.94 11.02 -9.41
CA ILE A 188 2.85 11.41 -10.31
C ILE A 188 1.95 10.20 -10.56
N ASN A 189 0.65 10.36 -10.31
CA ASN A 189 -0.34 9.36 -10.67
C ASN A 189 -0.90 9.71 -12.06
N CYS A 190 -0.67 8.81 -13.01
CA CYS A 190 -1.04 9.01 -14.41
C CYS A 190 -2.55 8.89 -14.64
N ALA A 191 -3.27 8.19 -13.76
CA ALA A 191 -4.72 8.02 -13.83
C ALA A 191 -5.52 9.22 -13.29
N ALA A 192 -4.92 9.99 -12.36
CA ALA A 192 -5.58 11.10 -11.68
C ALA A 192 -5.56 12.41 -12.48
N ILE A 193 -4.73 12.51 -13.52
CA ILE A 193 -4.53 13.73 -14.30
C ILE A 193 -5.15 13.54 -15.69
N PRO A 194 -5.99 14.49 -16.16
CA PRO A 194 -6.52 14.44 -17.52
C PRO A 194 -5.40 14.38 -18.58
N ASP A 195 -5.59 13.58 -19.63
CA ASP A 195 -4.60 13.32 -20.69
C ASP A 195 -3.97 14.60 -21.27
N ASN A 196 -4.79 15.63 -21.50
CA ASN A 196 -4.37 16.91 -22.06
C ASN A 196 -3.47 17.72 -21.12
N MET A 197 -3.54 17.49 -19.80
CA MET A 197 -2.69 18.14 -18.80
C MET A 197 -1.53 17.26 -18.36
N LEU A 198 -1.62 15.94 -18.56
CA LEU A 198 -0.58 14.99 -18.15
C LEU A 198 0.75 15.30 -18.86
N GLU A 199 0.70 15.63 -20.15
CA GLU A 199 1.90 16.01 -20.92
C GLU A 199 2.61 17.23 -20.33
N ALA A 200 1.89 18.34 -20.18
CA ALA A 200 2.44 19.59 -19.65
C ALA A 200 2.90 19.44 -18.20
N THR A 201 2.27 18.55 -17.42
CA THR A 201 2.68 18.26 -16.04
C THR A 201 3.97 17.44 -16.01
N LEU A 202 4.10 16.41 -16.84
CA LEU A 202 5.29 15.55 -16.90
C LEU A 202 6.51 16.28 -17.45
N PHE A 203 6.36 16.90 -18.63
CA PHE A 203 7.49 17.44 -19.39
C PHE A 203 7.68 18.96 -19.21
N GLY A 204 6.72 19.64 -18.59
CA GLY A 204 6.74 21.09 -18.47
C GLY A 204 6.32 21.77 -19.76
N HIS A 205 6.16 23.09 -19.72
CA HIS A 205 5.69 23.85 -20.86
C HIS A 205 6.29 25.25 -20.90
N GLU A 206 6.49 25.77 -22.10
CA GLU A 206 6.86 27.16 -22.33
C GLU A 206 5.61 28.05 -22.41
N LYS A 207 5.82 29.35 -22.17
CA LYS A 207 4.75 30.35 -22.31
C LYS A 207 4.19 30.32 -23.74
N GLY A 208 2.87 30.21 -23.87
CA GLY A 208 2.18 30.19 -25.16
C GLY A 208 2.22 28.86 -25.93
N SER A 209 2.69 27.78 -25.30
CA SER A 209 2.73 26.43 -25.90
C SER A 209 1.34 25.81 -26.17
N PHE A 210 0.32 26.21 -25.41
CA PHE A 210 -1.08 25.85 -25.63
C PHE A 210 -2.02 26.94 -25.09
N THR A 211 -3.31 26.87 -25.41
CA THR A 211 -4.33 27.80 -24.92
C THR A 211 -4.46 27.72 -23.40
N GLY A 212 -3.99 28.75 -22.69
CA GLY A 212 -3.95 28.79 -21.22
C GLY A 212 -2.54 28.76 -20.61
N ALA A 213 -1.49 28.58 -21.42
CA ALA A 213 -0.09 28.62 -20.97
C ALA A 213 0.39 30.06 -20.74
N ILE A 214 -0.07 30.68 -19.65
CA ILE A 214 0.22 32.09 -19.32
C ILE A 214 1.69 32.32 -18.92
N ALA A 215 2.31 31.31 -18.31
CA ALA A 215 3.70 31.31 -17.86
C ALA A 215 4.38 29.99 -18.24
N ALA A 216 5.71 29.98 -18.26
CA ALA A 216 6.48 28.75 -18.38
C ALA A 216 6.50 28.01 -17.03
N GLN A 217 6.44 26.67 -17.06
CA GLN A 217 6.47 25.84 -15.86
C GLN A 217 7.34 24.60 -16.08
N ALA A 218 8.22 24.32 -15.12
CA ALA A 218 9.07 23.12 -15.14
C ALA A 218 8.24 21.85 -14.92
N GLY A 219 8.55 20.81 -15.70
CA GLY A 219 7.89 19.51 -15.62
C GLY A 219 8.26 18.72 -14.37
N LYS A 220 7.53 17.62 -14.12
CA LYS A 220 7.86 16.67 -13.06
C LYS A 220 9.21 15.99 -13.27
N PHE A 221 9.61 15.76 -14.52
CA PHE A 221 10.94 15.23 -14.84
C PHE A 221 12.05 16.19 -14.41
N GLU A 222 11.93 17.49 -14.71
CA GLU A 222 12.89 18.52 -14.26
C GLU A 222 12.89 18.65 -12.73
N GLN A 223 11.72 18.58 -12.08
CA GLN A 223 11.61 18.62 -10.61
C GLN A 223 12.26 17.41 -9.93
N ALA A 224 12.37 16.28 -10.64
CA ALA A 224 12.93 15.04 -10.13
C ALA A 224 14.43 14.89 -10.41
N ASP A 225 15.06 15.88 -11.07
CA ASP A 225 16.48 15.84 -11.41
C ASP A 225 17.36 15.64 -10.17
N GLY A 226 18.36 14.77 -10.30
CA GLY A 226 19.19 14.25 -9.20
C GLY A 226 18.49 13.22 -8.30
N GLY A 227 17.17 13.09 -8.38
CA GLY A 227 16.33 12.31 -7.47
C GLY A 227 15.68 11.07 -8.08
N THR A 228 14.46 10.78 -7.64
CA THR A 228 13.64 9.64 -8.11
C THR A 228 12.26 10.12 -8.54
N ILE A 229 11.82 9.69 -9.71
CA ILE A 229 10.45 9.89 -10.18
C ILE A 229 9.66 8.58 -10.05
N LEU A 230 8.49 8.67 -9.43
CA LEU A 230 7.50 7.60 -9.37
C LEU A 230 6.40 7.87 -10.40
N LEU A 231 6.28 6.98 -11.39
CA LEU A 231 5.20 6.94 -12.37
C LEU A 231 4.15 5.93 -11.91
N ASP A 232 3.16 6.40 -11.16
CA ASP A 232 2.10 5.56 -10.60
C ASP A 232 0.99 5.32 -11.64
N GLU A 233 0.54 4.08 -11.75
CA GLU A 233 -0.46 3.60 -12.72
C GLU A 233 -0.08 3.90 -14.19
N ILE A 234 1.14 3.50 -14.58
CA ILE A 234 1.69 3.77 -15.93
C ILE A 234 0.84 3.20 -17.08
N SER A 235 0.05 2.16 -16.81
CA SER A 235 -0.87 1.54 -17.75
C SER A 235 -1.99 2.46 -18.23
N GLU A 236 -2.30 3.54 -17.49
CA GLU A 236 -3.31 4.53 -17.91
C GLU A 236 -2.73 5.61 -18.85
N MET A 237 -1.42 5.60 -19.10
CA MET A 237 -0.79 6.62 -19.95
C MET A 237 -1.21 6.46 -21.43
N PRO A 238 -1.65 7.53 -22.11
CA PRO A 238 -1.94 7.50 -23.55
C PRO A 238 -0.72 7.11 -24.41
N LEU A 239 -0.94 6.37 -25.50
CA LEU A 239 0.11 5.88 -26.41
C LEU A 239 1.05 6.99 -26.93
N GLY A 240 0.52 8.19 -27.20
CA GLY A 240 1.33 9.33 -27.65
C GLY A 240 2.34 9.79 -26.60
N LEU A 241 1.99 9.74 -25.31
CA LEU A 241 2.88 10.09 -24.21
C LEU A 241 3.87 8.97 -23.89
N GLN A 242 3.48 7.71 -24.10
CA GLN A 242 4.39 6.56 -23.95
C GLN A 242 5.62 6.68 -24.87
N ALA A 243 5.44 7.17 -26.10
CA ALA A 243 6.55 7.40 -27.03
C ALA A 243 7.53 8.49 -26.54
N LYS A 244 6.99 9.58 -25.98
CA LYS A 244 7.81 10.66 -25.40
C LYS A 244 8.53 10.19 -24.14
N LEU A 245 7.83 9.44 -23.28
CA LEU A 245 8.43 8.84 -22.09
C LEU A 245 9.60 7.92 -22.47
N LEU A 246 9.43 7.05 -23.48
CA LEU A 246 10.51 6.19 -23.95
C LEU A 246 11.75 7.00 -24.34
N ARG A 247 11.57 8.12 -25.07
CA ARG A 247 12.66 9.01 -25.47
C ARG A 247 13.39 9.58 -24.25
N VAL A 248 12.65 10.07 -23.24
CA VAL A 248 13.24 10.55 -21.97
C VAL A 248 14.04 9.44 -21.27
N LEU A 249 13.51 8.21 -21.21
CA LEU A 249 14.19 7.08 -20.57
C LEU A 249 15.46 6.64 -21.33
N GLN A 250 15.50 6.83 -22.65
CA GLN A 250 16.63 6.44 -23.51
C GLN A 250 17.71 7.52 -23.56
N GLU A 251 17.32 8.75 -23.88
CA GLU A 251 18.22 9.88 -24.10
C GLU A 251 18.66 10.53 -22.78
N ARG A 252 17.91 10.31 -21.69
CA ARG A 252 18.08 11.02 -20.40
C ARG A 252 18.00 12.54 -20.57
N GLU A 253 17.13 12.97 -21.47
CA GLU A 253 16.86 14.39 -21.74
C GLU A 253 15.35 14.61 -21.81
N VAL A 254 14.90 15.80 -21.42
CA VAL A 254 13.51 16.24 -21.57
C VAL A 254 13.42 17.52 -22.38
N GLU A 255 12.40 17.59 -23.24
CA GLU A 255 12.02 18.79 -23.98
C GLU A 255 10.68 19.28 -23.43
N ARG A 256 10.61 20.56 -23.02
CA ARG A 256 9.34 21.17 -22.62
C ARG A 256 8.39 21.26 -23.80
N VAL A 257 7.08 21.21 -23.53
CA VAL A 257 6.07 21.43 -24.57
C VAL A 257 6.24 22.82 -25.18
N GLY A 258 6.46 22.85 -26.50
CA GLY A 258 6.72 24.09 -27.26
C GLY A 258 8.18 24.57 -27.25
N ALA A 259 9.07 23.91 -26.52
CA ALA A 259 10.52 24.18 -26.56
C ALA A 259 11.23 23.26 -27.56
N ARG A 260 12.42 23.69 -28.00
CA ARG A 260 13.34 22.88 -28.83
C ARG A 260 14.64 22.53 -28.11
N LYS A 261 14.86 23.10 -26.92
CA LYS A 261 16.10 22.92 -26.17
C LYS A 261 15.94 21.69 -25.27
N PRO A 262 16.74 20.63 -25.46
CA PRO A 262 16.76 19.51 -24.53
C PRO A 262 17.40 19.92 -23.20
N ILE A 263 16.93 19.32 -22.13
CA ILE A 263 17.43 19.49 -20.76
C ILE A 263 17.89 18.11 -20.29
N ALA A 264 19.18 17.96 -20.02
CA ALA A 264 19.74 16.72 -19.48
C ALA A 264 19.20 16.43 -18.08
N LEU A 265 18.95 15.15 -17.79
CA LEU A 265 18.35 14.66 -16.56
C LEU A 265 19.18 13.52 -15.98
N ASP A 266 19.43 13.58 -14.68
CA ASP A 266 19.92 12.44 -13.90
C ASP A 266 18.83 11.96 -12.93
N ILE A 267 17.98 11.05 -13.41
CA ILE A 267 16.83 10.56 -12.66
C ILE A 267 16.85 9.06 -12.51
N ARG A 268 16.40 8.59 -11.34
CA ARG A 268 15.97 7.21 -11.17
C ARG A 268 14.47 7.09 -11.42
N VAL A 269 14.05 6.05 -12.14
CA VAL A 269 12.64 5.83 -12.46
C VAL A 269 12.10 4.61 -11.72
N VAL A 270 10.97 4.79 -11.04
CA VAL A 270 10.15 3.71 -10.48
C VAL A 270 8.77 3.82 -11.10
N ALA A 271 8.26 2.75 -11.69
CA ALA A 271 6.92 2.72 -12.28
C ALA A 271 6.03 1.75 -11.50
N THR A 272 4.73 2.02 -11.42
CA THR A 272 3.76 1.08 -10.86
C THR A 272 2.65 0.77 -11.86
N THR A 273 2.04 -0.40 -11.72
CA THR A 273 0.82 -0.75 -12.43
C THR A 273 -0.06 -1.66 -11.58
N ASN A 274 -1.37 -1.57 -11.81
CA ASN A 274 -2.40 -2.47 -11.29
C ASN A 274 -2.96 -3.42 -12.36
N ARG A 275 -2.50 -3.30 -13.62
CA ARG A 275 -2.90 -4.15 -14.74
C ARG A 275 -1.77 -5.07 -15.15
N ASP A 276 -2.10 -6.10 -15.91
CA ASP A 276 -1.10 -6.92 -16.60
C ASP A 276 -0.57 -6.16 -17.83
N LEU A 277 0.61 -5.57 -17.71
CA LEU A 277 1.22 -4.81 -18.81
C LEU A 277 1.55 -5.68 -20.03
N ALA A 278 1.86 -6.97 -19.84
CA ALA A 278 2.11 -7.85 -20.98
C ALA A 278 0.82 -8.05 -21.81
N GLY A 279 -0.32 -8.23 -21.13
CA GLY A 279 -1.64 -8.23 -21.75
C GLY A 279 -2.00 -6.90 -22.44
N GLU A 280 -1.66 -5.76 -21.83
CA GLU A 280 -1.90 -4.43 -22.43
C GLU A 280 -1.05 -4.19 -23.69
N VAL A 281 0.18 -4.75 -23.74
CA VAL A 281 1.02 -4.76 -24.95
C VAL A 281 0.39 -5.61 -26.04
N ALA A 282 -0.02 -6.84 -25.72
CA ALA A 282 -0.69 -7.73 -26.68
C ALA A 282 -1.98 -7.12 -27.23
N ALA A 283 -2.68 -6.30 -26.44
CA ALA A 283 -3.88 -5.58 -26.85
C ALA A 283 -3.61 -4.26 -27.58
N GLY A 284 -2.35 -3.87 -27.80
CA GLY A 284 -1.97 -2.64 -28.50
C GLY A 284 -2.25 -1.35 -27.73
N ARG A 285 -2.52 -1.43 -26.42
CA ARG A 285 -2.77 -0.26 -25.54
C ARG A 285 -1.52 0.22 -24.82
N PHE A 286 -0.48 -0.60 -24.80
CA PHE A 286 0.83 -0.26 -24.26
C PHE A 286 1.92 -0.58 -25.28
N ARG A 287 2.93 0.28 -25.41
CA ARG A 287 4.03 0.05 -26.36
C ARG A 287 4.99 -1.00 -25.82
N GLU A 288 5.36 -1.94 -26.68
CA GLU A 288 6.28 -3.03 -26.37
C GLU A 288 7.69 -2.51 -26.00
N ASP A 289 8.20 -1.54 -26.75
CA ASP A 289 9.53 -0.93 -26.50
C ASP A 289 9.63 -0.26 -25.13
N LEU A 290 8.58 0.46 -24.71
CA LEU A 290 8.49 1.06 -23.39
C LEU A 290 8.38 0.00 -22.29
N TYR A 291 7.62 -1.08 -22.51
CA TYR A 291 7.49 -2.16 -21.54
C TYR A 291 8.85 -2.76 -21.19
N TYR A 292 9.66 -3.12 -22.20
CA TYR A 292 10.99 -3.67 -21.96
C TYR A 292 11.95 -2.66 -21.31
N ARG A 293 11.79 -1.35 -21.57
CA ARG A 293 12.60 -0.31 -20.93
C ARG A 293 12.23 -0.08 -19.46
N LEU A 294 10.97 -0.27 -19.09
CA LEU A 294 10.49 -0.15 -17.71
C LEU A 294 10.70 -1.42 -16.89
N SER A 295 10.52 -2.59 -17.50
CA SER A 295 10.57 -3.90 -16.84
C SER A 295 12.00 -4.44 -16.67
N VAL A 296 12.96 -3.58 -16.33
CA VAL A 296 14.35 -3.98 -16.05
C VAL A 296 14.42 -4.81 -14.76
N PHE A 297 13.78 -4.32 -13.69
CA PHE A 297 13.55 -5.07 -12.46
C PHE A 297 12.06 -5.11 -12.10
N PRO A 298 11.35 -6.20 -12.46
CA PRO A 298 9.95 -6.37 -12.09
C PRO A 298 9.82 -6.86 -10.64
N LEU A 299 9.02 -6.15 -9.84
CA LEU A 299 8.64 -6.51 -8.48
C LEU A 299 7.13 -6.73 -8.40
N ALA A 300 6.69 -7.94 -8.07
CA ALA A 300 5.29 -8.29 -7.96
C ALA A 300 4.82 -8.23 -6.49
N TRP A 301 4.10 -7.17 -6.14
CA TRP A 301 3.57 -6.96 -4.80
C TRP A 301 2.20 -7.64 -4.65
N ARG A 302 2.20 -8.77 -3.92
CA ARG A 302 1.03 -9.65 -3.74
C ARG A 302 -0.16 -8.96 -3.06
N PRO A 303 -1.40 -9.36 -3.38
CA PRO A 303 -2.60 -8.86 -2.70
C PRO A 303 -2.65 -9.30 -1.22
N LEU A 304 -3.42 -8.56 -0.41
CA LEU A 304 -3.48 -8.73 1.05
C LEU A 304 -3.95 -10.12 1.48
N ARG A 305 -4.85 -10.74 0.70
CA ARG A 305 -5.32 -12.12 0.90
C ARG A 305 -4.24 -13.19 0.79
N GLU A 306 -3.13 -12.92 0.11
CA GLU A 306 -1.98 -13.84 -0.04
C GLU A 306 -0.87 -13.56 0.99
N ARG A 307 -1.08 -12.60 1.87
CA ARG A 307 -0.11 -12.17 2.90
C ARG A 307 -0.80 -11.99 4.26
N THR A 308 -1.52 -13.01 4.68
CA THR A 308 -2.38 -12.94 5.87
C THR A 308 -1.61 -12.58 7.15
N ALA A 309 -0.32 -12.93 7.26
CA ALA A 309 0.50 -12.55 8.40
C ALA A 309 0.78 -11.03 8.47
N ASP A 310 0.63 -10.29 7.37
CA ASP A 310 0.80 -8.84 7.33
C ASP A 310 -0.43 -8.08 7.88
N ILE A 311 -1.61 -8.71 7.89
CA ILE A 311 -2.89 -8.03 8.14
C ILE A 311 -2.93 -7.40 9.54
N LEU A 312 -2.62 -8.16 10.59
CA LEU A 312 -2.69 -7.64 11.97
C LEU A 312 -1.63 -6.55 12.23
N PRO A 313 -0.34 -6.75 11.91
CA PRO A 313 0.65 -5.70 12.09
C PRO A 313 0.36 -4.44 11.26
N LEU A 314 -0.19 -4.58 10.06
CA LEU A 314 -0.70 -3.45 9.27
C LEU A 314 -1.83 -2.74 10.00
N ALA A 315 -2.82 -3.49 10.49
CA ALA A 315 -3.98 -2.93 11.15
C ALA A 315 -3.61 -2.16 12.43
N GLU A 316 -2.72 -2.71 13.25
CA GLU A 316 -2.23 -2.05 14.46
C GLU A 316 -1.51 -0.74 14.14
N ARG A 317 -0.65 -0.74 13.12
CA ARG A 317 0.08 0.45 12.70
C ARG A 317 -0.84 1.53 12.12
N LEU A 318 -1.79 1.14 11.27
CA LEU A 318 -2.77 2.06 10.69
C LEU A 318 -3.68 2.65 11.78
N LEU A 319 -4.10 1.82 12.75
CA LEU A 319 -4.90 2.26 13.89
C LEU A 319 -4.12 3.28 14.74
N ALA A 320 -2.87 3.00 15.08
CA ALA A 320 -2.02 3.93 15.84
C ALA A 320 -1.86 5.29 15.11
N ARG A 321 -1.70 5.25 13.78
CA ARG A 321 -1.63 6.46 12.94
C ARG A 321 -2.93 7.28 13.00
N HIS A 322 -4.09 6.63 12.91
CA HIS A 322 -5.39 7.31 12.98
C HIS A 322 -5.69 7.87 14.37
N VAL A 323 -5.38 7.12 15.44
CA VAL A 323 -5.53 7.58 16.83
C VAL A 323 -4.76 8.89 17.04
N ASN A 324 -3.50 8.94 16.60
CA ASN A 324 -2.67 10.14 16.69
C ASN A 324 -3.21 11.29 15.84
N LYS A 325 -3.61 11.01 14.60
CA LYS A 325 -4.12 12.03 13.66
C LYS A 325 -5.45 12.64 14.11
N MET A 326 -6.34 11.83 14.66
CA MET A 326 -7.66 12.24 15.14
C MET A 326 -7.66 12.73 16.58
N LYS A 327 -6.51 12.66 17.28
CA LYS A 327 -6.39 12.94 18.72
C LYS A 327 -7.40 12.13 19.55
N HIS A 328 -7.63 10.89 19.13
CA HIS A 328 -8.57 9.99 19.78
C HIS A 328 -7.90 9.32 20.98
N ALA A 329 -8.69 8.86 21.97
CA ALA A 329 -8.19 7.96 23.00
C ALA A 329 -7.73 6.63 22.35
N ALA A 330 -6.71 6.00 22.94
CA ALA A 330 -6.17 4.73 22.42
C ALA A 330 -7.28 3.67 22.32
N ALA A 331 -7.46 3.13 21.13
CA ALA A 331 -8.40 2.05 20.85
C ALA A 331 -7.63 0.74 20.64
N ARG A 332 -8.22 -0.39 21.03
CA ARG A 332 -7.63 -1.73 20.85
C ARG A 332 -8.57 -2.62 20.07
N LEU A 333 -8.01 -3.48 19.22
CA LEU A 333 -8.77 -4.50 18.51
C LEU A 333 -9.11 -5.64 19.48
N SER A 334 -10.40 -5.98 19.62
CA SER A 334 -10.81 -7.19 20.34
C SER A 334 -10.31 -8.46 19.63
N PRO A 335 -10.17 -9.61 20.33
CA PRO A 335 -9.79 -10.86 19.68
C PRO A 335 -10.73 -11.28 18.54
N ALA A 336 -12.03 -11.01 18.70
CA ALA A 336 -13.01 -11.23 17.64
C ALA A 336 -12.79 -10.31 16.43
N ALA A 337 -12.44 -9.04 16.66
CA ALA A 337 -12.10 -8.10 15.59
C ALA A 337 -10.84 -8.55 14.83
N GLN A 338 -9.81 -9.01 15.53
CA GLN A 338 -8.59 -9.53 14.91
C GLN A 338 -8.88 -10.75 14.01
N ALA A 339 -9.66 -11.71 14.51
CA ALA A 339 -10.08 -12.87 13.72
C ALA A 339 -10.90 -12.46 12.49
N CYS A 340 -11.80 -11.48 12.63
CA CYS A 340 -12.57 -10.92 11.52
C CYS A 340 -11.67 -10.29 10.44
N LEU A 341 -10.65 -9.53 10.84
CA LEU A 341 -9.70 -8.92 9.90
C LEU A 341 -8.90 -9.96 9.11
N ILE A 342 -8.47 -11.05 9.74
CA ILE A 342 -7.72 -12.12 9.08
C ILE A 342 -8.62 -12.90 8.10
N ALA A 343 -9.87 -13.16 8.49
CA ALA A 343 -10.79 -13.99 7.69
C ALA A 343 -11.33 -13.27 6.45
N TYR A 344 -11.36 -11.94 6.44
CA TYR A 344 -11.91 -11.16 5.34
C TYR A 344 -10.93 -11.10 4.14
N PRO A 345 -11.41 -11.23 2.88
CA PRO A 345 -10.55 -11.35 1.70
C PRO A 345 -9.92 -10.04 1.20
N TRP A 346 -10.37 -8.88 1.68
CA TRP A 346 -9.84 -7.55 1.32
C TRP A 346 -9.70 -7.31 -0.20
N PRO A 347 -10.81 -7.30 -0.97
CA PRO A 347 -10.77 -7.01 -2.41
C PRO A 347 -10.15 -5.62 -2.74
N GLY A 348 -10.25 -4.63 -1.84
CA GLY A 348 -9.58 -3.34 -1.96
C GLY A 348 -8.24 -3.26 -1.22
N ASN A 349 -7.70 -4.40 -0.78
CA ASN A 349 -6.40 -4.55 -0.13
C ASN A 349 -6.21 -3.60 1.07
N VAL A 350 -5.00 -3.06 1.24
CA VAL A 350 -4.63 -2.20 2.37
C VAL A 350 -5.44 -0.90 2.39
N ARG A 351 -5.86 -0.38 1.22
CA ARG A 351 -6.71 0.82 1.14
C ARG A 351 -8.10 0.58 1.75
N GLU A 352 -8.69 -0.59 1.51
CA GLU A 352 -9.96 -0.98 2.14
C GLU A 352 -9.79 -1.20 3.65
N LEU A 353 -8.69 -1.86 4.06
CA LEU A 353 -8.33 -2.04 5.47
C LEU A 353 -8.18 -0.70 6.21
N ASP A 354 -7.47 0.26 5.62
CA ASP A 354 -7.28 1.62 6.18
C ASP A 354 -8.63 2.32 6.40
N ASN A 355 -9.52 2.25 5.39
CA ASN A 355 -10.87 2.82 5.48
C ASN A 355 -11.75 2.09 6.51
N ALA A 356 -11.63 0.77 6.64
CA ALA A 356 -12.36 -0.01 7.63
C ALA A 356 -11.92 0.34 9.06
N LEU A 357 -10.62 0.46 9.30
CA LEU A 357 -10.06 0.87 10.60
C LEU A 357 -10.42 2.30 10.96
N GLN A 358 -10.40 3.21 9.97
CA GLN A 358 -10.82 4.59 10.18
C GLN A 358 -12.30 4.66 10.60
N ARG A 359 -13.18 3.91 9.94
CA ARG A 359 -14.61 3.82 10.31
C ARG A 359 -14.77 3.21 11.70
N ALA A 360 -14.06 2.12 11.98
CA ALA A 360 -14.15 1.46 13.27
C ALA A 360 -13.71 2.35 14.42
N LEU A 361 -12.67 3.16 14.24
CA LEU A 361 -12.23 4.13 15.24
C LEU A 361 -13.28 5.21 15.53
N ILE A 362 -14.08 5.60 14.54
CA ILE A 362 -15.16 6.60 14.69
C ILE A 362 -16.37 5.98 15.41
N LEU A 363 -16.68 4.71 15.14
CA LEU A 363 -17.88 4.04 15.64
C LEU A 363 -17.70 3.37 17.01
N GLN A 364 -16.46 2.98 17.36
CA GLN A 364 -16.20 2.24 18.58
C GLN A 364 -16.68 2.99 19.84
N GLN A 365 -17.08 2.22 20.84
CA GLN A 365 -17.45 2.74 22.15
C GLN A 365 -16.57 2.07 23.21
N GLY A 366 -16.04 2.86 24.15
CA GLY A 366 -15.28 2.32 25.28
C GLY A 366 -13.83 1.90 24.98
N GLY A 367 -13.25 2.32 23.85
CA GLY A 367 -11.84 2.08 23.52
C GLY A 367 -11.54 0.68 22.99
N VAL A 368 -12.56 -0.11 22.67
CA VAL A 368 -12.44 -1.46 22.10
C VAL A 368 -13.19 -1.50 20.77
N ILE A 369 -12.49 -1.95 19.72
CA ILE A 369 -13.04 -2.14 18.39
C ILE A 369 -13.56 -3.57 18.27
N GLU A 370 -14.81 -3.70 17.88
CA GLU A 370 -15.52 -4.95 17.61
C GLU A 370 -15.70 -5.18 16.10
N PRO A 371 -15.96 -6.43 15.66
CA PRO A 371 -16.14 -6.75 14.24
C PRO A 371 -17.18 -5.88 13.51
N GLN A 372 -18.26 -5.51 14.20
CA GLN A 372 -19.35 -4.71 13.62
C GLN A 372 -18.91 -3.28 13.26
N ASP A 373 -17.89 -2.75 13.93
CA ASP A 373 -17.42 -1.38 13.74
C ASP A 373 -16.70 -1.21 12.39
N PHE A 374 -16.18 -2.30 11.80
CA PHE A 374 -15.52 -2.25 10.48
C PHE A 374 -16.49 -2.02 9.32
N CYS A 375 -17.79 -2.36 9.51
CA CYS A 375 -18.83 -2.21 8.49
C CYS A 375 -18.42 -2.83 7.14
N LEU A 376 -17.98 -4.10 7.15
CA LEU A 376 -17.52 -4.83 5.97
C LEU A 376 -18.68 -5.32 5.07
N ASN A 377 -19.88 -5.49 5.63
CA ASN A 377 -21.03 -6.09 4.94
C ASN A 377 -21.97 -5.09 4.24
N GLY A 378 -21.56 -3.83 4.03
CA GLY A 378 -22.36 -2.83 3.30
C GLY A 378 -22.50 -1.49 4.02
N PRO A 379 -23.31 -0.56 3.46
CA PRO A 379 -23.51 0.77 4.04
C PRO A 379 -24.04 0.67 5.47
N ILE A 380 -23.59 1.60 6.32
CA ILE A 380 -24.09 1.73 7.69
C ILE A 380 -25.59 2.03 7.58
N ALA A 381 -26.41 1.00 7.73
CA ALA A 381 -27.83 1.19 7.92
C ALA A 381 -27.99 1.78 9.32
N CYS A 382 -28.42 3.04 9.40
CA CYS A 382 -29.06 3.51 10.62
C CYS A 382 -30.31 2.65 10.77
N ALA A 383 -30.22 1.58 11.57
CA ALA A 383 -31.41 0.99 12.14
C ALA A 383 -32.18 2.15 12.78
N PRO A 384 -33.50 2.28 12.55
CA PRO A 384 -34.30 3.21 13.34
C PRO A 384 -33.94 2.96 14.80
N LEU A 385 -33.64 4.02 15.54
CA LEU A 385 -33.55 3.96 17.00
C LEU A 385 -34.68 3.04 17.47
N PRO A 386 -34.41 2.04 18.35
CA PRO A 386 -35.51 1.30 18.93
C PRO A 386 -36.43 2.35 19.51
N ALA A 387 -37.64 2.45 18.97
CA ALA A 387 -38.63 3.36 19.50
C ALA A 387 -38.67 3.03 21.00
N LEU A 388 -38.28 3.99 21.84
CA LEU A 388 -38.40 3.86 23.27
C LEU A 388 -39.82 3.37 23.48
N ALA A 389 -39.98 2.14 23.98
CA ALA A 389 -41.29 1.55 24.15
C ALA A 389 -42.13 2.58 24.92
N PRO A 390 -43.23 3.10 24.35
CA PRO A 390 -44.06 4.01 25.11
C PRO A 390 -44.54 3.23 26.32
N ALA A 391 -44.25 3.76 27.51
CA ALA A 391 -44.80 3.23 28.75
C ALA A 391 -46.31 3.02 28.57
N PRO A 392 -46.89 1.93 29.13
CA PRO A 392 -48.24 1.53 28.81
C PRO A 392 -49.20 2.57 29.36
N THR A 393 -49.64 3.49 28.49
CA THR A 393 -50.75 4.38 28.80
C THR A 393 -51.97 3.75 28.16
N THR A 394 -52.71 3.02 28.98
CA THR A 394 -53.99 2.41 28.64
C THR A 394 -54.95 3.47 28.13
N VAL A 395 -55.13 3.57 26.82
CA VAL A 395 -56.30 4.22 26.24
C VAL A 395 -56.83 3.37 25.08
N ARG A 396 -57.91 2.66 25.42
CA ARG A 396 -58.94 2.01 24.59
C ARG A 396 -58.67 1.89 23.09
N ALA A 397 -58.65 0.62 22.66
CA ALA A 397 -58.91 0.20 21.30
C ALA A 397 -60.24 0.78 20.79
N VAL A 398 -60.19 1.36 19.60
CA VAL A 398 -61.31 1.43 18.67
C VAL A 398 -60.84 0.66 17.43
N GLU A 399 -61.47 -0.48 17.18
CA GLU A 399 -61.29 -1.28 15.98
C GLU A 399 -62.02 -0.65 14.79
N ALA A 400 -61.66 -1.12 13.57
CA ALA A 400 -62.14 -0.75 12.23
C ALA A 400 -61.46 0.51 11.65
N GLU A 401 -60.92 0.57 10.43
CA GLU A 401 -61.11 -0.26 9.24
C GLU A 401 -59.99 0.06 8.23
N SER A 402 -59.73 -0.86 7.30
CA SER A 402 -58.89 -0.72 6.12
C SER A 402 -59.12 0.58 5.32
N GLY A 403 -58.05 1.35 5.06
CA GLY A 403 -58.10 2.48 4.12
C GLY A 403 -56.74 3.10 3.83
N GLY A 404 -56.21 2.87 2.63
CA GLY A 404 -54.97 3.47 2.10
C GLY A 404 -55.05 4.97 1.80
N GLY A 405 -55.62 5.78 2.70
CA GLY A 405 -55.89 7.21 2.46
C GLY A 405 -54.88 8.20 3.04
N LEU A 406 -54.25 7.92 4.18
CA LEU A 406 -53.46 8.92 4.93
C LEU A 406 -52.11 9.27 4.27
N GLY A 407 -51.45 8.29 3.65
CA GLY A 407 -50.17 8.50 2.95
C GLY A 407 -50.32 9.28 1.64
N ASP A 408 -51.47 9.15 0.97
CA ASP A 408 -51.80 9.93 -0.22
C ASP A 408 -52.29 11.33 0.12
N ASP A 409 -53.02 11.50 1.23
CA ASP A 409 -53.50 12.83 1.65
C ASP A 409 -52.34 13.74 2.09
N LEU A 410 -51.34 13.18 2.79
CA LEU A 410 -50.12 13.92 3.15
C LEU A 410 -49.30 14.33 1.92
N ARG A 411 -49.15 13.43 0.93
CA ARG A 411 -48.43 13.72 -0.33
C ARG A 411 -49.15 14.78 -1.16
N ARG A 412 -50.48 14.71 -1.25
CA ARG A 412 -51.29 15.73 -1.96
C ARG A 412 -51.17 17.10 -1.30
N ARG A 413 -51.22 17.19 0.03
CA ARG A 413 -51.04 18.45 0.76
C ARG A 413 -49.64 19.03 0.56
N GLU A 414 -48.62 18.18 0.54
CA GLU A 414 -47.24 18.62 0.28
C GLU A 414 -47.07 19.17 -1.13
N PHE A 415 -47.61 18.48 -2.14
CA PHE A 415 -47.58 18.95 -3.53
C PHE A 415 -48.36 20.25 -3.72
N GLN A 416 -49.51 20.41 -3.05
CA GLN A 416 -50.28 21.65 -3.10
C GLN A 416 -49.50 22.83 -2.51
N MET A 417 -48.85 22.67 -1.35
CA MET A 417 -48.01 23.72 -0.76
C MET A 417 -46.85 24.15 -1.67
N ILE A 418 -46.25 23.22 -2.41
CA ILE A 418 -45.17 23.51 -3.36
C ILE A 418 -45.70 24.33 -4.55
N ILE A 419 -46.87 23.97 -5.08
CA ILE A 419 -47.52 24.70 -6.20
C ILE A 419 -47.90 26.12 -5.75
N ASP A 420 -48.55 26.26 -4.60
CA ASP A 420 -49.01 27.56 -4.08
C ASP A 420 -47.82 28.50 -3.81
N THR A 421 -46.73 27.96 -3.29
CA THR A 421 -45.50 28.73 -3.07
C THR A 421 -44.85 29.15 -4.39
N LEU A 422 -44.81 28.26 -5.40
CA LEU A 422 -44.28 28.60 -6.73
C LEU A 422 -45.13 29.63 -7.49
N ARG A 423 -46.46 29.61 -7.31
CA ARG A 423 -47.37 30.64 -7.84
C ARG A 423 -47.12 32.00 -7.20
N THR A 424 -46.99 32.02 -5.87
CA THR A 424 -46.70 33.25 -5.11
C THR A 424 -45.39 33.90 -5.57
N GLU A 425 -44.36 33.09 -5.85
CA GLU A 425 -43.04 33.56 -6.30
C GLU A 425 -42.92 33.75 -7.83
N ARG A 426 -44.05 33.67 -8.57
CA ARG A 426 -44.10 33.82 -10.05
C ARG A 426 -43.12 32.89 -10.80
N GLY A 427 -42.97 31.65 -10.33
CA GLY A 427 -42.10 30.65 -10.96
C GLY A 427 -40.61 30.77 -10.60
N ARG A 428 -40.22 31.67 -9.67
CA ARG A 428 -38.82 31.79 -9.21
C ARG A 428 -38.47 30.66 -8.24
N ARG A 429 -37.88 29.60 -8.80
CA ARG A 429 -37.56 28.33 -8.11
C ARG A 429 -36.57 28.45 -6.94
N LYS A 430 -35.69 29.45 -6.93
CA LYS A 430 -34.75 29.68 -5.82
C LYS A 430 -35.45 30.24 -4.58
N GLU A 431 -36.23 31.30 -4.77
CA GLU A 431 -36.98 31.98 -3.71
C GLU A 431 -38.07 31.05 -3.11
N ALA A 432 -38.72 30.25 -3.96
CA ALA A 432 -39.68 29.24 -3.51
C ALA A 432 -39.04 28.13 -2.64
N ALA A 433 -37.81 27.71 -2.93
CA ALA A 433 -37.10 26.72 -2.13
C ALA A 433 -36.73 27.26 -0.74
N GLU A 434 -36.29 28.52 -0.67
CA GLU A 434 -35.98 29.21 0.58
C GLU A 434 -37.24 29.39 1.45
N ARG A 435 -38.38 29.77 0.85
CA ARG A 435 -39.65 29.96 1.56
C ARG A 435 -40.26 28.65 2.07
N LEU A 436 -40.00 27.54 1.38
CA LEU A 436 -40.39 26.18 1.79
C LEU A 436 -39.41 25.56 2.81
N GLY A 437 -38.28 26.21 3.11
CA GLY A 437 -37.26 25.67 4.01
C GLY A 437 -36.54 24.44 3.47
N ILE A 438 -36.51 24.25 2.15
CA ILE A 438 -35.88 23.08 1.50
C ILE A 438 -34.76 23.49 0.55
N SER A 439 -33.83 22.57 0.27
CA SER A 439 -32.77 22.85 -0.69
C SER A 439 -33.32 22.97 -2.13
N PRO A 440 -32.71 23.79 -3.01
CA PRO A 440 -33.08 23.84 -4.43
C PRO A 440 -32.93 22.50 -5.18
N ARG A 441 -32.19 21.55 -4.61
CA ARG A 441 -32.06 20.17 -5.12
C ARG A 441 -33.27 19.32 -4.70
N THR A 442 -33.73 19.47 -3.46
CA THR A 442 -34.94 18.81 -2.94
C THR A 442 -36.19 19.29 -3.68
N LEU A 443 -36.29 20.59 -3.96
CA LEU A 443 -37.40 21.13 -4.76
C LEU A 443 -37.41 20.55 -6.19
N ARG A 444 -36.24 20.44 -6.84
CA ARG A 444 -36.13 19.80 -8.17
C ARG A 444 -36.55 18.34 -8.16
N TYR A 445 -36.16 17.59 -7.14
CA TYR A 445 -36.55 16.20 -6.97
C TYR A 445 -38.07 16.05 -6.80
N LYS A 446 -38.69 16.89 -5.96
CA LYS A 446 -40.14 16.89 -5.76
C LYS A 446 -40.92 17.30 -7.02
N LEU A 447 -40.42 18.28 -7.78
CA LEU A 447 -41.01 18.66 -9.07
C LEU A 447 -40.93 17.53 -10.12
N ALA A 448 -39.82 16.78 -10.14
CA ALA A 448 -39.71 15.59 -10.99
C ALA A 448 -40.71 14.50 -10.56
N GLN A 449 -40.84 14.26 -9.25
CA GLN A 449 -41.80 13.30 -8.69
C GLN A 449 -43.26 13.68 -9.01
N MET A 450 -43.60 14.98 -9.02
CA MET A 450 -44.92 15.45 -9.44
C MET A 450 -45.18 15.20 -10.93
N ARG A 451 -44.16 15.41 -11.78
CA ARG A 451 -44.25 15.12 -13.22
C ARG A 451 -44.42 13.62 -13.49
N ASP A 452 -43.68 12.79 -12.76
CA ASP A 452 -43.78 11.33 -12.85
C ASP A 452 -45.12 10.81 -12.32
N ALA A 453 -45.78 11.55 -11.42
CA ALA A 453 -47.15 11.32 -10.97
C ALA A 453 -48.22 11.87 -11.93
N GLY A 454 -47.84 12.34 -13.12
CA GLY A 454 -48.75 12.81 -14.17
C GLY A 454 -49.26 14.25 -14.00
N MET A 455 -48.70 15.04 -13.08
CA MET A 455 -49.04 16.46 -12.95
C MET A 455 -48.21 17.32 -13.90
N ASP A 456 -48.88 18.06 -14.77
CA ASP A 456 -48.25 19.08 -15.60
C ASP A 456 -48.00 20.36 -14.77
N VAL A 457 -46.81 20.43 -14.19
CA VAL A 457 -46.38 21.55 -13.34
C VAL A 457 -46.40 22.88 -14.09
N GLU A 458 -46.17 22.89 -15.41
CA GLU A 458 -46.20 24.12 -16.21
C GLU A 458 -47.62 24.60 -16.45
N ALA A 459 -48.57 23.70 -16.71
CA ALA A 459 -49.99 24.05 -16.80
C ALA A 459 -50.54 24.66 -15.50
N TYR A 460 -50.12 24.15 -14.33
CA TYR A 460 -50.56 24.70 -13.03
C TYR A 460 -49.93 26.07 -12.69
N LEU A 461 -48.76 26.40 -13.24
CA LEU A 461 -48.09 27.69 -13.02
C LEU A 461 -48.69 28.83 -13.86
N PHE A 462 -49.32 28.51 -15.00
CA PHE A 462 -49.90 29.48 -15.95
C PHE A 462 -51.43 29.40 -16.07
N ALA A 463 -52.10 28.49 -15.36
CA ALA A 463 -53.55 28.52 -15.21
C ALA A 463 -53.98 29.80 -14.46
N THR A 464 -54.81 30.60 -15.13
CA THR A 464 -55.25 31.94 -14.70
C THR A 464 -56.21 31.89 -13.52
#